data_AF-A0A951C972-F1
#
_entry.id   AF-A0A951C972-F1
#
_cell.length_a   1.000
_cell.length_b   1.000
_cell.length_c   1.000
_cell.angle_alpha   90.00
_cell.angle_beta   90.00
_cell.angle_gamma   90.00
#
_symmetry.space_group_name_H-M   'P 1'
#
loop_
_entity.id
_entity.type
_entity.pdbx_description
1 polymer ?
#
loop_
_entity_poly.entity_id
_entity_poly.type
_entity_poly.pdbx_seq_one_letter_code
_entity_poly.pdbx_strand_id
1 'polypeptide(L)'
;MDELWRATPDEFVAVRNQLAKQLKAEGKADEAETVKKLKKPSAAVWAVNLLAREKPKVVADLVDLGRQVEAATADAIRGEGAGALKELDRQRRHAVSDAADAATAVADAAGQPLSAAMAGRVASTLDNASLAQATRDLLTAGRLPTELDAPGFEGLEGLDLGHLGVLGAAAGEGHADAAVLERERAREEERAAEELRRAEAEADRLEAVAADAEEVAHTARARADAARQHADELRSSPPL
;
A
#
# COMPACT_ATOMS: atom_id res chain seq x y z
N MET A 1 18.66 5.29 19.81
CA MET A 1 17.60 5.03 18.81
C MET A 1 17.95 5.59 17.44
N ASP A 2 18.43 6.83 17.30
CA ASP A 2 18.67 7.40 15.96
C ASP A 2 19.75 6.69 15.15
N GLU A 3 20.78 6.13 15.80
CA GLU A 3 21.82 5.33 15.17
C GLU A 3 21.28 4.06 14.49
N LEU A 4 20.27 3.42 15.10
CA LEU A 4 19.64 2.21 14.56
C LEU A 4 19.00 2.45 13.20
N TRP A 5 18.36 3.61 13.05
CA TRP A 5 17.65 4.01 11.84
C TRP A 5 18.57 4.70 10.80
N ARG A 6 19.86 4.91 11.12
CA ARG A 6 20.89 5.30 10.13
C ARG A 6 21.61 4.10 9.53
N ALA A 7 21.59 2.96 10.23
CA ALA A 7 22.23 1.74 9.75
C ALA A 7 21.62 1.30 8.42
N THR A 8 22.46 0.81 7.52
CA THR A 8 21.96 0.12 6.31
C THR A 8 21.17 -1.13 6.70
N PRO A 9 20.30 -1.67 5.82
CA PRO A 9 19.56 -2.90 6.12
C PRO A 9 20.47 -4.06 6.54
N ASP A 10 21.69 -4.13 6.00
CA ASP A 10 22.65 -5.19 6.30
C ASP A 10 23.37 -4.98 7.65
N GLU A 11 23.58 -3.74 8.05
CA GLU A 11 24.15 -3.39 9.36
C GLU A 11 23.10 -3.35 10.47
N PHE A 12 21.82 -3.23 10.12
CA PHE A 12 20.72 -3.00 11.07
C PHE A 12 20.71 -4.01 12.21
N VAL A 13 20.89 -5.30 11.92
CA VAL A 13 20.88 -6.36 12.95
C VAL A 13 22.07 -6.21 13.91
N ALA A 14 23.24 -5.85 13.39
CA ALA A 14 24.43 -5.64 14.20
C ALA A 14 24.27 -4.41 15.10
N VAL A 15 23.84 -3.28 14.54
CA VAL A 15 23.60 -2.03 15.27
C VAL A 15 22.49 -2.19 16.31
N ARG A 16 21.40 -2.90 15.98
CA ARG A 16 20.31 -3.24 16.92
C ARG A 16 20.84 -4.02 18.12
N ASN A 17 21.66 -5.03 17.89
CA ASN A 17 22.20 -5.86 18.95
C ASN A 17 23.20 -5.09 19.83
N GLN A 18 24.01 -4.20 19.24
CA GLN A 18 24.92 -3.33 19.97
C GLN A 18 24.16 -2.32 20.84
N LEU A 19 23.14 -1.66 20.29
CA LEU A 19 22.29 -0.71 21.01
C LEU A 19 21.56 -1.40 22.17
N ALA A 20 21.01 -2.60 21.95
CA ALA A 20 20.39 -3.37 23.03
C ALA A 20 21.38 -3.73 24.14
N LYS A 21 22.64 -4.04 23.80
CA LYS A 21 23.69 -4.32 24.80
C LYS A 21 24.05 -3.07 25.61
N GLN A 22 24.15 -1.90 24.97
CA GLN A 22 24.39 -0.61 25.63
C GLN A 22 23.25 -0.26 26.59
N LEU A 23 21.99 -0.36 26.14
CA LEU A 23 20.82 -0.08 26.98
C LEU A 23 20.75 -0.99 28.22
N LYS A 24 21.11 -2.28 28.09
CA LYS A 24 21.24 -3.17 29.25
C LYS A 24 22.33 -2.73 30.22
N ALA A 25 23.48 -2.28 29.71
CA ALA A 25 24.56 -1.78 30.55
C ALA A 25 24.18 -0.48 31.28
N GLU A 26 23.30 0.33 30.68
CA GLU A 26 22.72 1.54 31.28
C GLU A 26 21.55 1.26 32.25
N GLY A 27 21.20 -0.02 32.50
CA GLY A 27 20.10 -0.39 33.38
C GLY A 27 18.70 -0.27 32.75
N LYS A 28 18.61 0.06 31.45
CA LYS A 28 17.36 0.19 30.69
C LYS A 28 16.98 -1.13 30.04
N ALA A 29 16.74 -2.15 30.86
CA ALA A 29 16.50 -3.51 30.38
C ALA A 29 15.24 -3.61 29.49
N ASP A 30 14.16 -2.90 29.85
CA ASP A 30 12.90 -2.92 29.09
C ASP A 30 13.06 -2.28 27.71
N GLU A 31 13.75 -1.15 27.62
CA GLU A 31 14.07 -0.49 26.34
C GLU A 31 14.96 -1.39 25.46
N ALA A 32 15.91 -2.10 26.06
CA ALA A 32 16.77 -3.03 25.33
C ALA A 32 15.99 -4.21 24.71
N GLU A 33 14.99 -4.73 25.42
CA GLU A 33 14.12 -5.80 24.90
C GLU A 33 13.21 -5.26 23.78
N THR A 34 12.70 -4.05 23.91
CA THR A 34 11.95 -3.37 22.84
C THR A 34 12.81 -3.21 21.58
N VAL A 35 14.07 -2.76 21.72
CA VAL A 35 15.00 -2.63 20.59
C VAL A 35 15.29 -3.97 19.92
N LYS A 36 15.45 -5.07 20.69
CA LYS A 36 15.69 -6.41 20.13
C LYS A 36 14.53 -6.94 19.30
N LYS A 37 13.30 -6.56 19.64
CA LYS A 37 12.09 -7.00 18.94
C LYS A 37 11.88 -6.28 17.60
N LEU A 38 12.64 -5.22 17.32
CA LEU A 38 12.57 -4.52 16.03
C LEU A 38 13.02 -5.46 14.90
N LYS A 39 12.14 -5.65 13.93
CA LYS A 39 12.42 -6.39 12.69
C LYS A 39 13.40 -5.61 11.83
N LYS A 40 14.17 -6.32 10.98
CA LYS A 40 15.00 -5.68 9.95
C LYS A 40 14.07 -4.91 9.01
N PRO A 41 14.25 -3.58 8.83
CA PRO A 41 13.43 -2.82 7.91
C PRO A 41 13.66 -3.33 6.48
N SER A 42 12.62 -3.25 5.65
CA SER A 42 12.80 -3.47 4.22
C SER A 42 13.67 -2.36 3.62
N ALA A 43 14.23 -2.60 2.44
CA ALA A 43 15.00 -1.59 1.73
C ALA A 43 14.16 -0.34 1.42
N ALA A 44 12.86 -0.49 1.15
CA ALA A 44 11.95 0.64 0.94
C ALA A 44 11.79 1.48 2.21
N VAL A 45 11.51 0.86 3.36
CA VAL A 45 11.35 1.54 4.65
C VAL A 45 12.65 2.25 5.06
N TRP A 46 13.78 1.59 4.86
CA TRP A 46 15.09 2.20 5.10
C TRP A 46 15.30 3.44 4.23
N ALA A 47 15.01 3.37 2.92
CA ALA A 47 15.17 4.51 2.01
C ALA A 47 14.25 5.68 2.37
N VAL A 48 13.01 5.42 2.78
CA VAL A 48 12.07 6.45 3.25
C VAL A 48 12.58 7.11 4.54
N ASN A 49 13.03 6.30 5.51
CA ASN A 49 13.58 6.84 6.76
C ASN A 49 14.87 7.64 6.53
N LEU A 50 15.69 7.23 5.55
CA LEU A 50 16.88 7.94 5.15
C LEU A 50 16.53 9.27 4.43
N LEU A 51 15.53 9.28 3.54
CA LEU A 51 15.01 10.49 2.91
C LEU A 51 14.61 11.54 3.96
N ALA A 52 13.87 11.14 5.00
CA ALA A 52 13.46 12.06 6.07
C ALA A 52 14.63 12.74 6.79
N ARG A 53 15.80 12.09 6.82
CA ARG A 53 17.01 12.59 7.49
C ARG A 53 17.84 13.47 6.57
N GLU A 54 18.03 13.04 5.33
CA GLU A 54 18.91 13.69 4.35
C GLU A 54 18.21 14.83 3.60
N LYS A 55 16.88 14.74 3.45
CA LYS A 55 16.03 15.70 2.73
C LYS A 55 14.76 16.03 3.54
N PRO A 56 14.88 16.55 4.77
CA PRO A 56 13.73 16.80 5.65
C PRO A 56 12.70 17.75 5.03
N LYS A 57 13.14 18.68 4.17
CA LYS A 57 12.23 19.60 3.46
C LYS A 57 11.29 18.86 2.49
N VAL A 58 11.78 17.86 1.75
CA VAL A 58 10.95 17.07 0.83
C VAL A 58 9.85 16.34 1.59
N VAL A 59 10.19 15.79 2.75
CA VAL A 59 9.23 15.12 3.63
C VAL A 59 8.23 16.12 4.23
N ALA A 60 8.69 17.29 4.67
CA ALA A 60 7.81 18.33 5.19
C ALA A 60 6.79 18.78 4.13
N ASP A 61 7.22 19.04 2.90
CA ASP A 61 6.34 19.46 1.81
C ASP A 61 5.26 18.39 1.50
N LEU A 62 5.64 17.10 1.50
CA LEU A 62 4.69 15.98 1.33
C LEU A 62 3.69 15.87 2.49
N VAL A 63 4.16 16.01 3.72
CA VAL A 63 3.34 15.97 4.94
C VAL A 63 2.35 17.14 4.98
N ASP A 64 2.78 18.33 4.54
CA ASP A 64 1.94 19.52 4.41
C ASP A 64 0.84 19.35 3.37
N LEU A 65 1.15 18.72 2.23
CA LEU A 65 0.15 18.35 1.22
C LEU A 65 -0.85 17.31 1.76
N GLY A 66 -0.37 16.32 2.51
CA GLY A 66 -1.24 15.35 3.19
C GLY A 66 -2.27 16.02 4.10
N ARG A 67 -1.86 16.99 4.92
CA ARG A 67 -2.77 17.77 5.78
C ARG A 67 -3.80 18.58 4.98
N GLN A 68 -3.39 19.17 3.84
CA GLN A 68 -4.30 19.92 2.98
C GLN A 68 -5.36 19.01 2.34
N VAL A 69 -4.97 17.80 1.89
CA VAL A 69 -5.90 16.80 1.36
C VAL A 69 -6.89 16.35 2.43
N GLU A 70 -6.44 16.10 3.65
CA GLU A 70 -7.31 15.72 4.77
C GLU A 70 -8.35 16.81 5.08
N ALA A 71 -7.92 18.07 5.16
CA ALA A 71 -8.81 19.22 5.34
C ALA A 71 -9.82 19.36 4.18
N ALA A 72 -9.34 19.29 2.93
CA ALA A 72 -10.21 19.37 1.76
C ALA A 72 -11.19 18.20 1.65
N THR A 73 -10.82 17.01 2.12
CA THR A 73 -11.71 15.85 2.20
C THR A 73 -12.82 16.09 3.22
N ALA A 74 -12.48 16.64 4.39
CA ALA A 74 -13.47 17.01 5.41
C ALA A 74 -14.45 18.10 4.90
N ASP A 75 -13.97 19.04 4.08
CA ASP A 75 -14.82 20.07 3.43
C ASP A 75 -15.72 19.45 2.36
N ALA A 76 -15.18 18.55 1.53
CA ALA A 76 -15.92 17.85 0.48
C ALA A 76 -17.07 17.00 1.03
N ILE A 77 -16.87 16.31 2.15
CA ILE A 77 -17.92 15.56 2.86
C ILE A 77 -19.06 16.49 3.32
N ARG A 78 -18.75 17.75 3.64
CA ARG A 78 -19.73 18.78 4.00
C ARG A 78 -20.41 19.44 2.78
N GLY A 79 -20.06 19.01 1.57
CA GLY A 79 -20.63 19.52 0.31
C GLY A 79 -19.91 20.74 -0.27
N GLU A 80 -18.74 21.11 0.25
CA GLU A 80 -17.95 22.26 -0.18
C GLU A 80 -16.65 21.80 -0.87
N GLY A 81 -16.19 22.48 -1.92
CA GLY A 81 -14.77 22.35 -2.33
C GLY A 81 -14.32 21.11 -3.11
N ALA A 82 -15.22 20.35 -3.76
CA ALA A 82 -14.85 19.17 -4.57
C ALA A 82 -13.78 19.43 -5.66
N GLY A 83 -13.74 20.65 -6.22
CA GLY A 83 -12.71 21.05 -7.19
C GLY A 83 -11.31 21.25 -6.59
N ALA A 84 -11.24 21.72 -5.34
CA ALA A 84 -9.96 21.92 -4.64
C ALA A 84 -9.32 20.58 -4.26
N LEU A 85 -10.13 19.59 -3.86
CA LEU A 85 -9.67 18.24 -3.53
C LEU A 85 -8.96 17.56 -4.70
N LYS A 86 -9.54 17.62 -5.91
CA LYS A 86 -8.94 16.99 -7.10
C LYS A 86 -7.57 17.55 -7.46
N GLU A 87 -7.37 18.86 -7.32
CA GLU A 87 -6.08 19.49 -7.60
C GLU A 87 -5.06 19.17 -6.50
N LEU A 88 -5.46 19.16 -5.23
CA LEU A 88 -4.61 18.74 -4.12
C LEU A 88 -4.16 17.28 -4.27
N ASP A 89 -5.04 16.37 -4.68
CA ASP A 89 -4.67 14.98 -4.98
C ASP A 89 -3.68 14.85 -6.14
N ARG A 90 -3.77 15.74 -7.13
CA ARG A 90 -2.80 15.79 -8.23
C ARG A 90 -1.43 16.25 -7.73
N GLN A 91 -1.41 17.33 -6.94
CA GLN A 91 -0.18 17.85 -6.33
C GLN A 91 0.47 16.83 -5.40
N ARG A 92 -0.33 16.12 -4.59
CA ARG A 92 0.16 15.05 -3.72
C ARG A 92 0.84 13.93 -4.51
N ARG A 93 0.20 13.41 -5.56
CA ARG A 93 0.79 12.34 -6.40
C ARG A 93 2.11 12.76 -7.06
N HIS A 94 2.20 14.02 -7.50
CA HIS A 94 3.46 14.57 -8.00
C HIS A 94 4.53 14.62 -6.89
N ALA A 95 4.19 15.16 -5.72
CA ALA A 95 5.11 15.21 -4.58
C ALA A 95 5.57 13.82 -4.10
N VAL A 96 4.70 12.82 -4.14
CA VAL A 96 5.07 11.42 -3.84
C VAL A 96 6.10 10.90 -4.85
N SER A 97 5.90 11.17 -6.15
CA SER A 97 6.86 10.79 -7.19
C SER A 97 8.22 11.45 -6.96
N ASP A 98 8.22 12.76 -6.74
CA ASP A 98 9.46 13.53 -6.49
C ASP A 98 10.18 13.05 -5.22
N ALA A 99 9.42 12.71 -4.16
CA ALA A 99 9.96 12.16 -2.93
C ALA A 99 10.53 10.75 -3.12
N ALA A 100 9.89 9.90 -3.93
CA ALA A 100 10.39 8.56 -4.24
C ALA A 100 11.68 8.61 -5.07
N ASP A 101 11.77 9.54 -6.02
CA ASP A 101 12.99 9.80 -6.80
C ASP A 101 14.11 10.31 -5.88
N ALA A 102 13.81 11.24 -4.97
CA ALA A 102 14.76 11.72 -3.98
C ALA A 102 15.24 10.60 -3.03
N ALA A 103 14.34 9.72 -2.58
CA ALA A 103 14.68 8.59 -1.72
C ALA A 103 15.60 7.60 -2.45
N THR A 104 15.31 7.32 -3.72
CA THR A 104 16.15 6.47 -4.57
C THR A 104 17.54 7.07 -4.77
N ALA A 105 17.63 8.38 -5.02
CA ALA A 105 18.91 9.07 -5.16
C ALA A 105 19.73 9.07 -3.87
N VAL A 106 19.08 9.23 -2.72
CA VAL A 106 19.76 9.18 -1.42
C VAL A 106 20.22 7.76 -1.08
N ALA A 107 19.43 6.74 -1.42
CA ALA A 107 19.80 5.33 -1.27
C ALA A 107 21.02 4.96 -2.14
N ASP A 108 21.04 5.43 -3.39
CA ASP A 108 22.18 5.26 -4.30
C ASP A 108 23.45 5.94 -3.78
N ALA A 109 23.33 7.19 -3.30
CA ALA A 109 24.45 7.91 -2.68
C ALA A 109 24.99 7.22 -1.41
N ALA A 110 24.15 6.44 -0.72
CA ALA A 110 24.52 5.60 0.41
C ALA A 110 25.03 4.20 0.01
N GLY A 111 25.23 3.94 -1.28
CA GLY A 111 25.78 2.69 -1.81
C GLY A 111 24.78 1.52 -1.86
N GLN A 112 23.49 1.81 -1.77
CA GLN A 112 22.40 0.82 -1.77
C GLN A 112 21.38 1.16 -2.87
N PRO A 113 21.74 1.00 -4.15
CA PRO A 113 20.84 1.31 -5.26
C PRO A 113 19.58 0.44 -5.21
N LEU A 114 18.43 1.07 -5.44
CA LEU A 114 17.13 0.39 -5.42
C LEU A 114 16.73 -0.08 -6.83
N SER A 115 16.11 -1.25 -6.91
CA SER A 115 15.46 -1.69 -8.16
C SER A 115 14.18 -0.91 -8.43
N ALA A 116 13.69 -0.91 -9.67
CA ALA A 116 12.44 -0.24 -10.04
C ALA A 116 11.23 -0.74 -9.20
N ALA A 117 11.18 -2.05 -8.93
CA ALA A 117 10.15 -2.62 -8.07
C ALA A 117 10.23 -2.14 -6.61
N MET A 118 11.44 -1.84 -6.12
CA MET A 118 11.63 -1.28 -4.78
C MET A 118 11.31 0.22 -4.75
N ALA A 119 11.67 0.96 -5.80
CA ALA A 119 11.27 2.36 -5.96
C ALA A 119 9.74 2.53 -5.98
N GLY A 120 9.01 1.60 -6.63
CA GLY A 120 7.54 1.56 -6.56
C GLY A 120 7.00 1.36 -5.15
N ARG A 121 7.64 0.49 -4.34
CA ARG A 121 7.28 0.28 -2.93
C ARG A 121 7.59 1.49 -2.05
N VAL A 122 8.68 2.19 -2.32
CA VAL A 122 9.00 3.48 -1.68
C VAL A 122 7.89 4.50 -1.95
N ALA A 123 7.47 4.65 -3.21
CA ALA A 123 6.39 5.56 -3.59
C ALA A 123 5.07 5.20 -2.88
N SER A 124 4.68 3.93 -2.87
CA SER A 124 3.46 3.48 -2.17
C SER A 124 3.53 3.73 -0.65
N THR A 125 4.68 3.44 -0.03
CA THR A 125 4.89 3.70 1.41
C THR A 125 4.79 5.19 1.73
N LEU A 126 5.35 6.07 0.89
CA LEU A 126 5.27 7.53 1.04
C LEU A 126 3.85 8.06 0.86
N ASP A 127 3.11 7.55 -0.13
CA ASP A 127 1.72 7.96 -0.35
C ASP A 127 0.87 7.63 0.88
N ASN A 128 0.91 6.37 1.34
CA ASN A 128 0.17 5.93 2.51
C ASN A 128 0.61 6.64 3.81
N ALA A 129 1.91 6.93 3.96
CA ALA A 129 2.42 7.65 5.12
C ALA A 129 1.93 9.11 5.18
N SER A 130 1.54 9.68 4.03
CA SER A 130 1.02 11.04 3.95
C SER A 130 -0.47 11.16 4.32
N LEU A 131 -1.20 10.04 4.46
CA LEU A 131 -2.66 10.07 4.62
C LEU A 131 -3.13 10.29 6.06
N ALA A 132 -2.42 9.79 7.07
CA ALA A 132 -2.85 9.85 8.47
C ALA A 132 -1.85 10.60 9.37
N GLN A 133 -2.35 11.33 10.37
CA GLN A 133 -1.51 12.14 11.25
C GLN A 133 -0.39 11.33 11.92
N ALA A 134 -0.72 10.16 12.47
CA ALA A 134 0.28 9.37 13.21
C ALA A 134 1.36 8.77 12.29
N THR A 135 1.05 8.47 11.03
CA THR A 135 2.06 8.03 10.05
C THR A 135 2.91 9.18 9.53
N ARG A 136 2.36 10.40 9.41
CA ARG A 136 3.12 11.62 9.09
C ARG A 136 4.16 11.96 10.16
N ASP A 137 3.83 11.77 11.44
CA ASP A 137 4.77 12.04 12.54
C ASP A 137 5.94 11.04 12.51
N LEU A 138 5.66 9.75 12.27
CA LEU A 138 6.69 8.73 12.09
C LEU A 138 7.54 8.96 10.84
N LEU A 139 6.92 9.39 9.74
CA LEU A 139 7.61 9.75 8.51
C LEU A 139 8.54 10.94 8.72
N THR A 140 8.05 12.01 9.37
CA THR A 140 8.83 13.21 9.70
C THR A 140 10.02 12.87 10.61
N ALA A 141 9.82 11.95 11.55
CA ALA A 141 10.89 11.48 12.43
C ALA A 141 11.88 10.53 11.71
N GLY A 142 11.57 10.03 10.52
CA GLY A 142 12.34 8.99 9.82
C GLY A 142 12.44 7.71 10.66
N ARG A 143 11.30 7.26 11.20
CA ARG A 143 11.17 6.10 12.10
C ARG A 143 10.00 5.19 11.73
N LEU A 144 9.65 5.12 10.44
CA LEU A 144 8.64 4.16 9.97
C LEU A 144 9.14 2.72 10.25
N PRO A 145 8.32 1.87 10.89
CA PRO A 145 8.75 0.53 11.30
C PRO A 145 8.57 -0.52 10.20
N THR A 146 7.64 -0.31 9.28
CA THR A 146 7.27 -1.24 8.20
C THR A 146 6.71 -0.46 7.00
N GLU A 147 6.59 -1.14 5.85
CA GLU A 147 5.84 -0.64 4.69
C GLU A 147 4.36 -0.54 5.07
N LEU A 148 3.68 0.50 4.59
CA LEU A 148 2.28 0.77 4.91
C LEU A 148 1.31 0.20 3.86
N ASP A 149 1.83 -0.47 2.85
CA ASP A 149 1.10 -1.18 1.78
C ASP A 149 1.40 -2.70 1.83
N ALA A 150 1.93 -3.17 2.97
CA ALA A 150 2.20 -4.59 3.19
C ALA A 150 0.94 -5.31 3.69
N PRO A 151 0.67 -6.56 3.26
CA PRO A 151 -0.40 -7.37 3.81
C PRO A 151 -0.35 -7.38 5.34
N GLY A 152 -1.46 -7.01 6.01
CA GLY A 152 -1.53 -6.90 7.46
C GLY A 152 -1.41 -5.47 8.02
N PHE A 153 -1.22 -4.45 7.17
CA PHE A 153 -1.36 -3.04 7.57
C PHE A 153 -2.84 -2.58 7.58
N GLU A 154 -3.74 -3.31 6.89
CA GLU A 154 -5.18 -2.99 6.81
C GLU A 154 -5.91 -3.04 8.18
N GLY A 155 -5.29 -3.63 9.21
CA GLY A 155 -5.84 -3.71 10.57
C GLY A 155 -5.40 -2.61 11.54
N LEU A 156 -4.57 -1.65 11.09
CA LEU A 156 -4.01 -0.59 11.95
C LEU A 156 -4.74 0.75 11.86
N GLU A 157 -5.75 0.86 10.99
CA GLU A 157 -6.70 1.98 10.88
C GLU A 157 -7.58 2.07 12.14
N GLY A 158 -7.03 2.60 13.24
CA GLY A 158 -7.75 2.78 14.50
C GLY A 158 -6.93 2.56 15.76
N LEU A 159 -5.67 2.11 15.63
CA LEU A 159 -4.75 2.06 16.75
C LEU A 159 -3.99 3.39 16.87
N ASP A 160 -3.90 3.91 18.10
CA ASP A 160 -2.99 5.00 18.44
C ASP A 160 -1.54 4.56 18.20
N LEU A 161 -1.06 4.80 16.97
CA LEU A 161 0.31 4.54 16.54
C LEU A 161 1.33 5.38 17.35
N GLY A 162 0.87 6.38 18.12
CA GLY A 162 1.68 7.10 19.11
C GLY A 162 2.18 6.19 20.24
N HIS A 163 1.50 5.07 20.50
CA HIS A 163 1.87 4.14 21.56
C HIS A 163 2.71 2.93 21.10
N LEU A 164 2.93 2.72 19.80
CA LEU A 164 3.87 1.70 19.30
C LEU A 164 5.34 2.02 19.61
N GLY A 165 5.62 3.22 20.13
CA GLY A 165 6.89 3.54 20.78
C GLY A 165 7.05 2.94 22.19
N VAL A 166 6.00 2.37 22.82
CA VAL A 166 6.03 1.95 24.24
C VAL A 166 5.32 0.62 24.56
N LEU A 167 4.48 0.02 23.70
CA LEU A 167 3.82 -1.25 24.07
C LEU A 167 4.47 -2.50 23.47
N GLY A 168 5.34 -3.12 24.26
CA GLY A 168 5.51 -4.56 24.24
C GLY A 168 4.51 -5.24 25.20
N ALA A 169 3.64 -6.10 24.67
CA ALA A 169 3.00 -7.26 25.32
C ALA A 169 1.95 -7.82 24.33
N ALA A 170 1.84 -9.11 24.00
CA ALA A 170 2.37 -10.33 24.58
C ALA A 170 2.32 -11.46 23.54
N ALA A 171 3.35 -12.31 23.51
CA ALA A 171 3.27 -13.74 23.22
C ALA A 171 4.67 -14.35 23.45
N GLY A 172 4.75 -15.34 24.32
CA GLY A 172 5.99 -16.04 24.65
C GLY A 172 6.30 -17.22 23.72
N GLU A 173 7.47 -17.80 23.97
CA GLU A 173 7.89 -19.18 23.64
C GLU A 173 8.43 -19.47 22.22
N GLY A 174 9.73 -19.23 22.05
CA GLY A 174 10.52 -19.48 20.85
C GLY A 174 10.84 -20.96 20.54
N HIS A 175 9.89 -21.88 20.67
CA HIS A 175 9.95 -23.21 20.06
C HIS A 175 8.60 -23.67 19.42
N ALA A 176 7.54 -22.86 19.51
CA ALA A 176 6.27 -23.09 18.80
C ALA A 176 6.18 -22.37 17.44
N ASP A 177 7.13 -21.48 17.15
CA ASP A 177 7.05 -20.46 16.09
C ASP A 177 7.02 -21.05 14.66
N ALA A 178 7.81 -22.10 14.38
CA ALA A 178 7.86 -22.70 13.05
C ALA A 178 6.57 -23.43 12.65
N ALA A 179 5.90 -24.09 13.61
CA ALA A 179 4.67 -24.83 13.35
C ALA A 179 3.44 -23.91 13.21
N VAL A 180 3.50 -22.71 13.81
CA VAL A 180 2.48 -21.67 13.66
C VAL A 180 2.63 -20.98 12.31
N LEU A 181 3.85 -20.61 11.92
CA LEU A 181 4.13 -20.01 10.61
C LEU A 181 3.74 -20.93 9.44
N GLU A 182 3.97 -22.24 9.57
CA GLU A 182 3.61 -23.20 8.51
C GLU A 182 2.08 -23.37 8.40
N ARG A 183 1.36 -23.30 9.52
CA ARG A 183 -0.11 -23.32 9.52
C ARG A 183 -0.71 -22.04 8.96
N GLU A 184 -0.08 -20.90 9.19
CA GLU A 184 -0.52 -19.62 8.62
C GLU A 184 -0.31 -19.60 7.10
N ARG A 185 0.84 -20.07 6.61
CA ARG A 185 1.09 -20.24 5.17
C ARG A 185 0.09 -21.19 4.51
N ALA A 186 -0.18 -22.35 5.11
CA ALA A 186 -1.16 -23.29 4.58
C ALA A 186 -2.57 -22.68 4.51
N ARG A 187 -2.96 -21.85 5.49
CA ARG A 187 -4.23 -21.13 5.49
C ARG A 187 -4.27 -19.99 4.47
N GLU A 188 -3.15 -19.34 4.20
CA GLU A 188 -3.03 -18.33 3.14
C GLU A 188 -3.13 -18.97 1.76
N GLU A 189 -2.44 -20.09 1.53
CA GLU A 189 -2.54 -20.86 0.29
C GLU A 189 -3.96 -21.39 0.05
N GLU A 190 -4.63 -21.90 1.09
CA GLU A 190 -6.02 -22.35 1.00
C GLU A 190 -6.99 -21.20 0.65
N ARG A 191 -6.81 -20.03 1.28
CA ARG A 191 -7.61 -18.83 0.98
C ARG A 191 -7.36 -18.32 -0.45
N ALA A 192 -6.11 -18.26 -0.88
CA ALA A 192 -5.75 -17.87 -2.25
C ALA A 192 -6.33 -18.85 -3.28
N ALA A 193 -6.31 -20.16 -3.00
CA ALA A 193 -6.92 -21.18 -3.85
C ALA A 193 -8.46 -21.11 -3.87
N GLU A 194 -9.10 -20.69 -2.78
CA GLU A 194 -10.54 -20.45 -2.76
C GLU A 194 -10.93 -19.17 -3.53
N GLU A 195 -10.16 -18.09 -3.40
CA GLU A 195 -10.36 -16.86 -4.16
C GLU A 195 -10.17 -17.08 -5.66
N LEU A 196 -9.13 -17.83 -6.06
CA LEU A 196 -8.92 -18.20 -7.46
C LEU A 196 -10.11 -18.98 -8.02
N ARG A 197 -10.60 -19.99 -7.30
CA ARG A 197 -11.79 -20.77 -7.71
C ARG A 197 -13.04 -19.92 -7.81
N ARG A 198 -13.22 -18.93 -6.93
CA ARG A 198 -14.35 -17.99 -7.00
C ARG A 198 -14.24 -17.06 -8.20
N ALA A 199 -13.04 -16.57 -8.49
CA ALA A 199 -12.79 -15.72 -9.66
C ALA A 199 -12.99 -16.50 -10.98
N GLU A 200 -12.51 -17.73 -11.07
CA GLU A 200 -12.74 -18.62 -12.22
C GLU A 200 -14.23 -18.91 -12.41
N ALA A 201 -14.95 -19.27 -11.34
CA ALA A 201 -16.39 -19.53 -11.42
C ALA A 201 -17.20 -18.28 -11.83
N GLU A 202 -16.76 -17.09 -11.45
CA GLU A 202 -17.40 -15.84 -11.88
C GLU A 202 -17.07 -15.51 -13.35
N ALA A 203 -15.83 -15.77 -13.80
CA ALA A 203 -15.45 -15.64 -15.20
C ALA A 203 -16.31 -16.57 -16.08
N ASP A 204 -16.44 -17.85 -15.71
CA ASP A 204 -17.29 -18.82 -16.42
C ASP A 204 -18.75 -18.37 -16.51
N ARG A 205 -19.29 -17.79 -15.42
CA ARG A 205 -20.65 -17.24 -15.41
C ARG A 205 -20.80 -16.06 -16.36
N LEU A 206 -19.84 -15.14 -16.35
CA LEU A 206 -19.87 -13.96 -17.22
C LEU A 206 -19.73 -14.35 -18.69
N GLU A 207 -18.91 -15.35 -19.01
CA GLU A 207 -18.81 -15.93 -20.35
C GLU A 207 -20.13 -16.56 -20.80
N ALA A 208 -20.81 -17.32 -19.93
CA ALA A 208 -22.12 -17.87 -20.24
C ALA A 208 -23.17 -16.78 -20.49
N VAL A 209 -23.19 -15.72 -19.68
CA VAL A 209 -24.08 -14.57 -19.87
C VAL A 209 -23.78 -13.85 -21.19
N ALA A 210 -22.51 -13.71 -21.56
CA ALA A 210 -22.12 -13.11 -22.83
C ALA A 210 -22.58 -13.96 -24.02
N ALA A 211 -22.41 -15.28 -23.96
CA ALA A 211 -22.88 -16.21 -24.99
C ALA A 211 -24.41 -16.14 -25.20
N ASP A 212 -25.18 -16.14 -24.11
CA ASP A 212 -26.64 -15.98 -24.17
C ASP A 212 -27.04 -14.63 -24.79
N ALA A 213 -26.35 -13.55 -24.42
CA ALA A 213 -26.60 -12.22 -24.98
C ALA A 213 -26.29 -12.15 -26.48
N GLU A 214 -25.24 -12.83 -26.94
CA GLU A 214 -24.89 -12.95 -28.35
C GLU A 214 -25.95 -13.73 -29.14
N GLU A 215 -26.49 -14.81 -28.60
CA GLU A 215 -27.58 -15.59 -29.24
C GLU A 215 -28.86 -14.75 -29.39
N VAL A 216 -29.23 -14.01 -28.33
CA VAL A 216 -30.37 -13.09 -28.36
C VAL A 216 -30.15 -12.00 -29.42
N ALA A 217 -28.96 -11.40 -29.46
CA ALA A 217 -28.61 -10.39 -30.45
C ALA A 217 -28.64 -10.94 -31.88
N HIS A 218 -28.15 -12.17 -32.08
CA HIS A 218 -28.18 -12.86 -33.36
C HIS A 218 -29.63 -13.08 -33.84
N THR A 219 -30.49 -13.59 -32.96
CA THR A 219 -31.91 -13.82 -33.26
C THR A 219 -32.66 -12.52 -33.57
N ALA A 220 -32.39 -11.45 -32.81
CA ALA A 220 -32.98 -10.14 -33.05
C ALA A 220 -32.58 -9.56 -34.43
N ARG A 221 -31.31 -9.73 -34.83
CA ARG A 221 -30.82 -9.32 -36.16
C ARG A 221 -31.50 -10.12 -37.28
N ALA A 222 -31.59 -11.43 -37.15
CA ALA A 222 -32.27 -12.28 -38.15
C ALA A 222 -33.74 -11.88 -38.35
N ARG A 223 -34.46 -11.56 -37.27
CA ARG A 223 -35.85 -11.06 -37.35
C ARG A 223 -35.93 -9.69 -38.03
N ALA A 224 -34.99 -8.79 -37.73
CA ALA A 224 -34.93 -7.48 -38.36
C ALA A 224 -34.67 -7.60 -39.88
N ASP A 225 -33.78 -8.50 -40.30
CA ASP A 225 -33.48 -8.74 -41.71
C ASP A 225 -34.68 -9.36 -42.46
N ALA A 226 -35.37 -10.34 -41.86
CA ALA A 226 -36.58 -10.91 -42.44
C ALA A 226 -37.70 -9.86 -42.60
N ALA A 227 -37.89 -8.99 -41.61
CA ALA A 227 -38.86 -7.89 -41.69
C ALA A 227 -38.52 -6.89 -42.80
N ARG A 228 -37.22 -6.60 -43.02
CA ARG A 228 -36.76 -5.75 -44.12
C ARG A 228 -37.06 -6.38 -45.48
N GLN A 229 -36.73 -7.66 -45.66
CA GLN A 229 -37.00 -8.40 -46.90
C GLN A 229 -38.50 -8.38 -47.24
N HIS A 230 -39.36 -8.66 -46.26
CA HIS A 230 -40.81 -8.61 -46.47
C HIS A 230 -41.29 -7.20 -46.85
N ALA A 231 -40.76 -6.15 -46.22
CA ALA A 231 -41.10 -4.77 -46.56
C ALA A 231 -40.62 -4.36 -47.97
N ASP A 232 -39.55 -4.96 -48.48
CA ASP A 232 -39.03 -4.74 -49.82
C ASP A 232 -39.83 -5.54 -50.88
N GLU A 233 -40.28 -6.75 -50.56
CA GLU A 233 -41.22 -7.55 -51.38
C GLU A 233 -42.55 -6.81 -51.58
N LEU A 234 -43.13 -6.28 -50.50
CA LEU A 234 -44.37 -5.49 -50.55
C LEU A 234 -44.20 -4.21 -51.38
N ARG A 235 -43.01 -3.59 -51.36
CA ARG A 235 -42.70 -2.40 -52.17
C ARG A 235 -42.49 -2.72 -53.65
N SER A 236 -42.05 -3.94 -53.97
CA SER A 236 -41.77 -4.37 -55.33
C SER A 236 -42.96 -5.04 -56.03
N SER A 237 -44.00 -5.43 -55.30
CA SER A 237 -45.30 -5.81 -55.90
C SER A 237 -46.17 -4.57 -56.17
N PRO A 238 -46.46 -4.22 -57.43
CA PRO A 238 -47.34 -3.10 -57.73
C PRO A 238 -48.80 -3.44 -57.33
N PRO A 239 -49.59 -2.47 -56.86
CA PRO A 239 -51.01 -2.69 -56.62
C PRO A 239 -51.73 -3.00 -57.94
N LEU A 240 -52.57 -4.04 -57.93
CA LEU A 240 -53.47 -4.42 -59.03
C LEU A 240 -54.56 -3.36 -59.26
#